data_AF-A0A1M2ZBU3-F1
#
_entry.id   AF-A0A1M2ZBU3-F1
#
_cell.length_a   1.000
_cell.length_b   1.000
_cell.length_c   1.000
_cell.angle_alpha   90.00
_cell.angle_beta   90.00
_cell.angle_gamma   90.00
#
_symmetry.space_group_name_H-M   'P 1'
#
loop_
_entity.id
_entity.type
_entity.pdbx_description
1 polymer ?
#
loop_
_entity_poly.entity_id
_entity_poly.type
_entity_poly.pdbx_seq_one_letter_code
_entity_poly.pdbx_strand_id
1 'polypeptide(L)' 'MSYEQYTAIIYGDLDGDGAITAIDLLCIKKHLLKLIPLSGHSYIAANTDRGQDGVVGASDMLKLKKHLLGMYSIKQT' A
#
# COMPACT_ATOMS: atom_id res chain seq x y z
N MET A 1 17.05 -0.47 30.86
CA MET A 1 16.60 -1.47 29.88
C MET A 1 16.21 -0.74 28.62
N SER A 2 16.88 -1.00 27.49
CA SER A 2 16.47 -0.50 26.17
C SER A 2 15.54 -1.52 25.52
N TYR A 3 14.41 -1.06 25.00
CA TYR A 3 13.51 -1.85 24.16
C TYR A 3 13.84 -1.57 22.70
N GLU A 4 13.84 -2.60 21.87
CA GLU A 4 13.95 -2.44 20.42
C GLU A 4 12.54 -2.27 19.82
N GLN A 5 12.40 -1.35 18.88
CA GLN A 5 11.16 -1.10 18.15
C GLN A 5 11.34 -1.55 16.70
N TYR A 6 10.33 -2.25 16.20
CA TYR A 6 10.26 -2.75 14.84
C TYR A 6 8.99 -2.23 14.18
N THR A 7 9.09 -1.79 12.92
CA THR A 7 7.94 -1.41 12.11
C THR A 7 7.62 -2.55 11.15
N ALA A 8 6.42 -3.11 11.28
CA ALA A 8 5.87 -4.02 10.27
C ALA A 8 5.17 -3.21 9.19
N ILE A 9 5.39 -3.57 7.92
CA ILE A 9 4.68 -2.97 6.78
C ILE A 9 3.74 -4.02 6.20
N ILE A 10 2.46 -3.67 6.07
CA ILE A 10 1.45 -4.48 5.40
C ILE A 10 1.25 -3.90 4.01
N TYR A 11 1.55 -4.66 2.96
CA TYR A 11 1.29 -4.24 1.59
C TYR A 11 -0.21 -4.11 1.36
N GLY A 12 -0.63 -2.93 0.92
CA GLY A 12 -2.03 -2.54 0.75
C GLY A 12 -2.61 -1.71 1.88
N ASP A 13 -1.94 -1.61 3.03
CA ASP A 13 -2.31 -0.73 4.16
C ASP A 13 -1.49 0.57 4.06
N LEU A 14 -2.09 1.60 3.50
CA LEU A 14 -1.44 2.86 3.17
C LEU A 14 -1.61 3.91 4.27
N ASP A 15 -2.66 3.83 5.08
CA ASP A 15 -2.89 4.74 6.21
C ASP A 15 -2.33 4.21 7.54
N GLY A 16 -1.93 2.94 7.60
CA GLY A 16 -1.25 2.31 8.73
C GLY A 16 -2.19 1.84 9.83
N ASP A 17 -3.49 1.65 9.52
CA ASP A 17 -4.49 1.20 10.49
C ASP A 17 -4.51 -0.32 10.72
N GLY A 18 -3.73 -1.06 9.92
CA GLY A 18 -3.59 -2.52 9.99
C GLY A 18 -4.60 -3.28 9.12
N ALA A 19 -5.51 -2.60 8.43
CA ALA A 19 -6.49 -3.17 7.52
C ALA A 19 -6.26 -2.72 6.08
N ILE A 20 -6.78 -3.49 5.12
CA ILE A 20 -6.77 -3.12 3.71
C ILE A 20 -8.20 -2.78 3.31
N THR A 21 -8.48 -1.49 3.13
CA THR A 21 -9.83 -0.95 2.97
C THR A 21 -9.94 0.00 1.77
N ALA A 22 -11.12 0.58 1.59
CA ALA A 22 -11.34 1.61 0.56
C ALA A 22 -10.59 2.92 0.86
N ILE A 23 -10.15 3.15 2.10
CA ILE A 23 -9.35 4.33 2.47
C ILE A 23 -7.97 4.24 1.81
N ASP A 24 -7.35 3.06 1.81
CA ASP A 24 -6.09 2.80 1.11
C ASP A 24 -6.20 3.03 -0.39
N LEU A 25 -7.31 2.57 -0.97
CA LEU A 25 -7.60 2.80 -2.38
C LEU A 25 -7.76 4.31 -2.69
N LEU A 26 -8.30 5.09 -1.76
CA LEU A 26 -8.37 6.54 -1.89
C LEU A 26 -6.98 7.18 -1.78
N CYS A 27 -6.13 6.72 -0.86
CA CYS A 27 -4.76 7.19 -0.68
C CYS A 27 -3.94 7.01 -1.96
N ILE A 28 -3.92 5.81 -2.55
CA ILE A 28 -3.19 5.57 -3.80
C ILE A 28 -3.76 6.41 -4.96
N LYS A 29 -5.08 6.59 -5.04
CA LYS A 29 -5.71 7.41 -6.07
C LYS A 29 -5.28 8.88 -5.96
N LYS A 30 -5.21 9.43 -4.75
CA LYS A 30 -4.71 10.80 -4.50
C LYS A 30 -3.23 10.94 -4.87
N HIS A 31 -2.42 9.91 -4.63
CA HIS A 31 -1.02 9.88 -5.05
C HIS A 31 -0.87 9.93 -6.57
N LEU A 32 -1.59 9.08 -7.29
CA LEU A 32 -1.53 9.02 -8.76
C LEU A 32 -2.04 10.33 -9.42
N LEU A 33 -3.01 10.99 -8.80
CA LEU A 33 -3.51 12.31 -9.21
C LEU A 33 -2.59 13.47 -8.78
N LYS A 34 -1.47 13.18 -8.10
CA LYS A 34 -0.50 14.17 -7.56
C LYS A 34 -1.13 15.17 -6.59
N LEU A 35 -2.22 14.78 -5.92
CA LEU A 35 -2.92 15.60 -4.93
C LEU A 35 -2.26 15.49 -3.56
N ILE A 36 -1.97 14.26 -3.14
CA ILE A 36 -1.30 13.96 -1.88
C ILE A 36 -0.28 12.85 -2.17
N PRO A 37 1.02 13.17 -2.27
CA PRO A 37 2.03 12.17 -2.55
C PRO A 37 2.25 11.25 -1.34
N LEU A 38 2.30 9.93 -1.58
CA LEU A 38 2.72 8.94 -0.60
C LEU A 38 4.24 9.01 -0.42
N SER A 39 4.70 8.74 0.79
CA SER A 39 6.13 8.68 1.13
C SER A 39 6.36 7.68 2.26
N GLY A 40 7.62 7.30 2.49
CA GLY A 40 8.00 6.39 3.59
C GLY A 40 7.24 5.06 3.55
N HIS A 41 6.75 4.62 4.70
CA HIS A 41 6.06 3.34 4.87
C HIS A 41 4.84 3.19 3.96
N SER A 42 4.03 4.24 3.81
CA SER A 42 2.84 4.22 2.95
C SER A 42 3.19 4.04 1.47
N TYR A 43 4.33 4.57 1.02
CA TYR A 43 4.80 4.35 -0.36
C TYR A 43 5.23 2.89 -0.57
N ILE A 44 5.92 2.31 0.41
CA ILE A 44 6.31 0.89 0.37
C ILE A 44 5.08 -0.01 0.37
N ALA A 45 4.12 0.26 1.25
CA ALA A 45 2.86 -0.47 1.33
C ALA A 45 2.04 -0.37 0.03
N ALA A 46 2.14 0.76 -0.68
CA ALA A 46 1.46 0.98 -1.95
C ALA A 46 2.02 0.19 -3.13
N ASN A 47 3.24 -0.37 -3.04
CA ASN A 47 3.80 -1.29 -4.04
C ASN A 47 3.18 -2.70 -3.93
N THR A 48 1.86 -2.76 -4.12
CA THR A 48 1.06 -4.00 -4.05
C THR A 48 1.30 -4.93 -5.23
N ASP A 49 1.89 -4.43 -6.32
CA ASP A 49 2.26 -5.20 -7.47
C ASP A 49 3.63 -5.88 -7.39
N ARG A 50 4.48 -5.40 -6.49
CA ARG A 50 5.85 -5.87 -6.21
C ARG A 50 6.76 -5.74 -7.42
N GLY A 51 6.59 -4.68 -8.20
CA GLY A 51 7.50 -4.27 -9.27
C GLY A 51 8.94 -4.12 -8.75
N GLN A 52 9.92 -4.50 -9.57
CA GLN A 52 11.34 -4.43 -9.20
C GLN A 52 11.86 -3.00 -9.06
N ASP A 53 11.23 -2.04 -9.74
CA ASP A 53 11.56 -0.62 -9.64
C ASP A 53 10.95 0.06 -8.40
N GLY A 54 9.98 -0.60 -7.75
CA GLY A 54 9.27 -0.07 -6.59
C GLY A 54 8.36 1.11 -6.90
N VAL A 55 8.05 1.36 -8.18
CA VAL A 55 7.28 2.54 -8.60
C VAL A 55 5.79 2.28 -8.40
N VAL A 56 5.17 3.09 -7.53
CA VAL A 56 3.72 3.03 -7.29
C VAL A 56 2.96 3.59 -8.48
N GLY A 57 2.14 2.74 -9.11
CA GLY A 57 1.45 3.03 -10.36
C GLY A 57 -0.01 2.57 -10.43
N ALA A 58 -0.55 2.57 -11.65
CA ALA A 58 -1.92 2.11 -11.90
C ALA A 58 -2.09 0.60 -11.70
N SER A 59 -1.02 -0.19 -11.87
CA SER A 59 -0.97 -1.63 -11.61
C SER A 59 -1.20 -1.94 -10.14
N ASP A 60 -0.59 -1.16 -9.25
CA ASP A 60 -0.81 -1.26 -7.81
C ASP A 60 -2.25 -0.94 -7.43
N MET A 61 -2.77 0.19 -7.90
CA MET A 61 -4.15 0.57 -7.64
C MET A 61 -5.14 -0.50 -8.14
N LEU A 62 -4.84 -1.13 -9.28
CA LEU A 62 -5.64 -2.23 -9.81
C LEU A 62 -5.58 -3.47 -8.91
N LYS A 63 -4.41 -3.87 -8.42
CA LYS A 63 -4.26 -5.02 -7.52
C LYS A 63 -4.93 -4.77 -6.17
N LEU A 64 -4.78 -3.57 -5.61
CA LEU A 64 -5.47 -3.15 -4.40
C LEU A 64 -6.99 -3.21 -4.58
N LYS A 65 -7.51 -2.70 -5.69
CA LYS A 65 -8.95 -2.81 -6.01
C LYS A 65 -9.41 -4.26 -6.15
N LYS A 66 -8.64 -5.11 -6.84
CA LYS A 66 -8.96 -6.54 -6.97
C LYS A 66 -8.96 -7.26 -5.62
N HIS A 67 -8.09 -6.84 -4.70
CA HIS A 67 -8.05 -7.36 -3.34
C HIS A 67 -9.33 -7.07 -2.56
N LEU A 68 -9.78 -5.81 -2.58
CA LEU A 68 -11.05 -5.42 -1.94
C LEU A 68 -12.27 -6.13 -2.54
N LEU A 69 -12.20 -6.53 -3.81
CA LEU A 69 -13.24 -7.31 -4.49
C LEU A 69 -13.12 -8.84 -4.24
N GLY A 70 -12.13 -9.29 -3.47
CA GLY A 70 -11.89 -10.72 -3.23
C GLY A 70 -11.35 -11.50 -4.43
N MET A 71 -10.90 -10.80 -5.48
CA MET A 71 -10.43 -11.40 -6.73
C MET A 71 -8.91 -11.68 -6.72
N TYR A 72 -8.19 -11.14 -5.75
CA TYR A 72 -6.74 -11.21 -5.65
C TYR A 72 -6.29 -11.09 -4.18
N SER A 73 -5.26 -11.82 -3.78
CA SER A 73 -4.64 -11.65 -2.46
C SER A 73 -3.30 -10.95 -2.62
N ILE A 74 -3.12 -9.82 -1.93
CA ILE A 74 -1.85 -9.10 -1.92
C ILE A 74 -0.83 -9.93 -1.14
N LYS A 75 0.30 -10.23 -1.78
CA LYS A 75 1.38 -11.03 -1.19
C LYS A 75 2.18 -10.18 -0.20
N GLN A 76 2.23 -10.62 1.05
CA GLN A 76 2.97 -9.96 2.14
C GLN A 76 4.44 -10.42 2.27
N THR A 77 4.83 -11.46 1.52
CA THR A 77 6.17 -12.08 1.55
C THR A 77 7.05 -11.66 0.37
#